data_AF-A0AA37SPQ6-F1
#
_entry.id   AF-A0AA37SPQ6-F1
#
_cell.length_a   1.000
_cell.length_b   1.000
_cell.length_c   1.000
_cell.angle_alpha   90.00
_cell.angle_beta   90.00
_cell.angle_gamma   90.00
#
_symmetry.space_group_name_H-M   'P 1'
#
loop_
_entity.id
_entity.type
_entity.pdbx_description
1 polymer ?
#
loop_
_entity_poly.entity_id
_entity_poly.type
_entity_poly.pdbx_seq_one_letter_code
_entity_poly.pdbx_strand_id
1 'polypeptide(L)'
;MNKYRLKSKIRNVGIAYLLLFFAGAQYAYLNKWGTQIFFWITFGGLGIWWLIDIFRIPAMVQDFNDPIFDEIEYIESMEQNRYREREQDRYRDRDDFKELRRMRAERSGNLLDEEWQKW
;
A
#
# COMPACT_ATOMS: atom_id res chain seq x y z
N MET A 1 -1.17 -2.83 -10.21
CA MET A 1 -0.63 -4.14 -9.78
C MET A 1 -1.54 -4.68 -8.66
N ASN A 2 -1.71 -5.99 -8.50
CA ASN A 2 -2.57 -6.52 -7.44
C ASN A 2 -1.79 -6.59 -6.11
N LYS A 3 -2.26 -5.89 -5.06
CA LYS A 3 -1.61 -5.85 -3.73
C LYS A 3 -1.36 -7.24 -3.14
N TYR A 4 -2.19 -8.22 -3.46
CA TYR A 4 -2.01 -9.61 -3.02
C TYR A 4 -0.73 -10.26 -3.59
N ARG A 5 -0.30 -9.87 -4.81
CA ARG A 5 0.96 -10.36 -5.41
C ARG A 5 2.20 -9.70 -4.83
N LEU A 6 2.08 -8.50 -4.29
CA LEU A 6 3.16 -7.80 -3.58
C LEU A 6 3.36 -8.42 -2.21
N LYS A 7 2.26 -8.65 -1.46
CA LYS A 7 2.31 -9.34 -0.16
C LYS A 7 2.94 -10.73 -0.24
N SER A 8 2.73 -11.49 -1.32
CA SER A 8 3.35 -12.82 -1.47
C SER A 8 4.87 -12.78 -1.71
N LYS A 9 5.45 -11.63 -2.04
CA LYS A 9 6.89 -11.47 -2.27
C LYS A 9 7.66 -11.08 -1.00
N ILE A 10 6.95 -10.69 0.07
CA ILE A 10 7.54 -10.32 1.36
C ILE A 10 8.35 -11.50 1.89
N ARG A 11 9.59 -11.23 2.29
CA ARG A 11 10.50 -12.23 2.84
C ARG A 11 10.39 -12.28 4.36
N ASN A 12 10.55 -13.48 4.91
CA ASN A 12 10.50 -13.71 6.35
C ASN A 12 11.91 -13.87 6.93
N VAL A 13 12.20 -13.08 7.97
CA VAL A 13 13.42 -13.13 8.77
C VAL A 13 13.69 -14.53 9.33
N GLY A 14 12.64 -15.26 9.76
CA GLY A 14 12.78 -16.61 10.31
C GLY A 14 13.34 -17.61 9.29
N ILE A 15 12.97 -17.49 8.02
CA ILE A 15 13.50 -18.35 6.95
C ILE A 15 14.97 -18.04 6.69
N ALA A 16 15.36 -16.76 6.76
CA ALA A 16 16.75 -16.36 6.65
C ALA A 16 17.61 -16.91 7.80
N TYR A 17 17.07 -16.95 9.03
CA TYR A 17 17.72 -17.61 10.17
C TYR A 17 17.85 -19.11 10.02
N LEU A 18 16.83 -19.80 9.49
CA LEU A 18 16.91 -21.24 9.23
C LEU A 18 17.98 -21.57 8.19
N LEU A 19 18.12 -20.74 7.15
CA LEU A 19 19.15 -20.88 6.12
C LEU A 19 20.56 -20.57 6.64
N LEU A 20 20.69 -19.59 7.53
CA LEU A 20 21.93 -19.35 8.27
C LEU A 20 22.29 -20.61 9.08
N PHE A 21 21.32 -21.19 9.78
CA PHE A 21 21.56 -22.30 10.69
C PHE A 21 21.97 -23.60 9.99
N PHE A 22 21.31 -23.95 8.89
CA PHE A 22 21.51 -25.23 8.21
C PHE A 22 22.53 -25.20 7.06
N ALA A 23 22.67 -24.07 6.37
CA ALA A 23 23.37 -24.04 5.09
C ALA A 23 24.44 -22.94 4.97
N GLY A 24 24.48 -21.96 5.88
CA GLY A 24 25.35 -20.79 5.73
C GLY A 24 25.13 -20.04 4.41
N ALA A 25 23.94 -20.18 3.81
CA ALA A 25 23.57 -19.65 2.50
C ALA A 25 22.54 -18.50 2.61
N GLN A 26 22.48 -17.85 3.77
CA GLN A 26 21.58 -16.73 4.06
C GLN A 26 21.73 -15.58 3.05
N TYR A 27 22.95 -15.30 2.58
CA TYR A 27 23.17 -14.19 1.64
C TYR A 27 22.68 -14.47 0.22
N ALA A 28 22.68 -15.75 -0.20
CA ALA A 28 22.14 -16.14 -1.51
C ALA A 28 20.61 -15.95 -1.55
N TYR A 29 19.92 -16.21 -0.44
CA TYR A 29 18.47 -16.00 -0.34
C TYR A 29 18.05 -14.52 -0.42
N LEU A 30 18.89 -13.63 0.12
CA LEU A 30 18.70 -12.19 0.03
C LEU A 30 19.37 -11.58 -1.22
N ASN A 31 19.84 -12.41 -2.15
CA ASN A 31 20.47 -12.02 -3.41
C ASN A 31 21.73 -11.12 -3.24
N LYS A 32 22.39 -11.18 -2.07
CA LYS A 32 23.58 -10.37 -1.74
C LYS A 32 24.87 -11.17 -1.95
N TRP A 33 25.17 -11.47 -3.21
CA TRP A 33 26.34 -12.25 -3.65
C TRP A 33 27.69 -11.67 -3.22
N GLY A 34 27.84 -10.35 -3.13
CA GLY A 34 29.09 -9.72 -2.68
C GLY A 34 29.48 -10.11 -1.25
N THR A 35 28.50 -10.12 -0.34
CA THR A 35 28.69 -10.57 1.06
C THR A 35 28.96 -12.07 1.15
N GLN A 36 28.35 -12.88 0.28
CA GLN A 36 28.61 -14.32 0.20
C GLN A 36 30.08 -14.60 -0.16
N ILE A 37 30.62 -13.86 -1.14
CA ILE A 37 32.02 -13.97 -1.54
C ILE A 37 32.95 -13.50 -0.42
N PHE A 38 32.59 -12.42 0.28
CA PHE A 38 33.37 -11.92 1.42
C PHE A 38 33.37 -12.90 2.61
N PHE A 39 32.25 -13.59 2.83
CA PHE A 39 32.14 -14.67 3.83
C PHE A 39 33.06 -15.86 3.49
N TRP A 40 33.17 -16.24 2.21
CA TRP A 40 34.10 -17.29 1.77
C TRP A 40 35.57 -16.85 1.86
N ILE A 41 35.88 -15.61 1.50
CA ILE A 41 37.25 -15.05 1.60
C ILE A 41 37.72 -15.00 3.07
N THR A 42 36.81 -14.74 4.00
CA THR A 42 37.10 -14.73 5.44
C THR A 42 37.06 -16.11 6.09
N PHE A 43 37.00 -17.19 5.29
CA PHE A 43 36.91 -18.59 5.75
C PHE A 43 35.74 -18.84 6.72
N GLY A 44 34.65 -18.08 6.58
CA GLY A 44 33.51 -18.14 7.49
C GLY A 44 33.83 -17.74 8.94
N GLY A 45 34.91 -16.97 9.15
CA GLY A 45 35.37 -16.37 10.41
C GLY A 45 34.83 -16.98 11.70
N LEU A 46 35.20 -18.23 12.02
CA LEU A 46 35.15 -18.87 13.36
C LEU A 46 33.91 -18.56 14.24
N GLY A 47 32.71 -18.41 13.66
CA GLY A 47 31.48 -18.10 14.40
C GLY A 47 31.22 -16.61 14.71
N ILE A 48 32.17 -15.70 14.44
CA ILE A 48 31.96 -14.24 14.57
C ILE A 48 30.92 -13.76 13.54
N TRP A 49 30.97 -14.30 12.33
CA TRP A 49 29.99 -13.97 11.29
C TRP A 49 28.56 -14.34 11.65
N TRP A 50 28.37 -15.44 12.39
CA TRP A 50 27.05 -15.82 12.89
C TRP A 50 26.49 -14.77 13.85
N LEU A 51 27.35 -14.21 14.72
CA LEU A 51 26.96 -13.13 15.62
C LEU A 51 26.55 -11.87 14.84
N ILE A 52 27.35 -11.49 13.85
CA ILE A 52 27.08 -10.33 13.00
C ILE A 52 25.78 -10.54 12.20
N ASP A 53 25.55 -11.74 11.68
CA ASP A 53 24.37 -12.06 10.88
C ASP A 53 23.07 -12.01 11.69
N ILE A 54 23.09 -12.34 12.98
CA ILE A 54 21.91 -12.20 13.82
C ILE A 54 21.44 -10.75 13.91
N PHE A 55 22.36 -9.78 14.00
CA PHE A 55 21.96 -8.37 14.00
C PHE A 55 21.65 -7.84 12.60
N ARG A 56 22.25 -8.42 11.56
CA ARG A 56 22.19 -7.88 10.20
C ARG A 56 21.04 -8.42 9.36
N ILE A 57 20.65 -9.69 9.52
CA ILE A 57 19.51 -10.31 8.82
C ILE A 57 18.21 -9.49 8.94
N PRO A 58 17.77 -9.03 10.13
CA PRO A 58 16.52 -8.29 10.23
C PRO A 58 16.56 -6.99 9.43
N ALA A 59 17.68 -6.25 9.48
CA ALA A 59 17.85 -5.03 8.69
C ALA A 59 17.78 -5.32 7.18
N MET A 60 18.43 -6.39 6.71
CA MET A 60 18.39 -6.72 5.28
C MET A 60 17.01 -7.16 4.79
N VAL A 61 16.24 -7.85 5.64
CA VAL A 61 14.87 -8.25 5.29
C VAL A 61 13.95 -7.03 5.28
N GLN A 62 14.15 -6.07 6.19
CA GLN A 62 13.47 -4.78 6.14
C GLN A 62 13.81 -4.04 4.85
N ASP A 63 15.09 -3.82 4.53
CA ASP A 63 15.51 -3.16 3.27
C ASP A 63 14.85 -3.76 2.01
N PHE A 64 14.66 -5.08 1.98
CA PHE A 64 14.03 -5.76 0.85
C PHE A 64 12.50 -5.61 0.84
N ASN A 65 11.88 -5.60 2.03
CA ASN A 65 10.43 -5.54 2.17
C ASN A 65 9.90 -4.09 2.14
N ASP A 66 10.69 -3.11 2.56
CA ASP A 66 10.33 -1.68 2.60
C ASP A 66 9.75 -1.17 1.27
N PRO A 67 10.40 -1.35 0.11
CA PRO A 67 9.81 -0.89 -1.16
C PRO A 67 8.51 -1.63 -1.52
N ILE A 68 8.33 -2.86 -1.04
CA ILE A 68 7.09 -3.63 -1.25
C ILE A 68 5.98 -3.06 -0.36
N PHE A 69 6.29 -2.69 0.89
CA PHE A 69 5.36 -2.04 1.80
C PHE A 69 4.94 -0.68 1.30
N ASP A 70 5.89 0.15 0.84
CA ASP A 70 5.62 1.45 0.24
C ASP A 70 4.66 1.32 -0.96
N GLU A 71 4.88 0.33 -1.81
CA GLU A 71 4.00 0.10 -2.97
C GLU A 71 2.59 -0.38 -2.54
N ILE A 72 2.49 -1.22 -1.50
CA ILE A 72 1.19 -1.63 -0.93
C ILE A 72 0.45 -0.43 -0.34
N GLU A 73 1.13 0.40 0.44
CA GLU A 73 0.56 1.59 1.08
C GLU A 73 0.10 2.62 0.04
N TYR A 74 0.90 2.83 -1.02
CA TYR A 74 0.52 3.66 -2.15
C TYR A 74 -0.76 3.14 -2.83
N ILE A 75 -0.87 1.83 -3.06
CA ILE A 75 -2.08 1.25 -3.66
C ILE A 75 -3.29 1.42 -2.73
N GLU A 76 -3.15 1.19 -1.43
CA GLU A 76 -4.24 1.32 -0.46
C GLU A 76 -4.74 2.77 -0.33
N SER A 77 -3.83 3.74 -0.26
CA SER A 77 -4.19 5.17 -0.24
C SER A 77 -4.85 5.62 -1.55
N MET A 78 -4.40 5.10 -2.69
CA MET A 78 -5.03 5.35 -3.99
C MET A 78 -6.45 4.79 -4.06
N GLU A 79 -6.67 3.55 -3.59
CA GLU A 79 -7.99 2.94 -3.49
C GLU A 79 -8.90 3.81 -2.62
N GLN A 80 -8.41 4.21 -1.44
CA GLN A 80 -9.18 5.03 -0.50
C GLN A 80 -9.56 6.40 -1.09
N ASN A 81 -8.64 7.08 -1.77
CA ASN A 81 -8.93 8.35 -2.44
C ASN A 81 -10.00 8.18 -3.52
N ARG A 82 -9.93 7.13 -4.34
CA ARG A 82 -10.96 6.83 -5.34
C ARG A 82 -12.32 6.54 -4.72
N TYR A 83 -12.37 5.88 -3.57
CA TYR A 83 -13.63 5.69 -2.84
C TYR A 83 -14.19 7.01 -2.33
N ARG A 84 -13.34 7.87 -1.75
CA ARG A 84 -13.73 9.20 -1.25
C ARG A 84 -14.26 10.10 -2.37
N GLU A 85 -13.59 10.14 -3.52
CA GLU A 85 -14.01 10.90 -4.70
C GLU A 85 -15.39 10.45 -5.18
N ARG A 86 -15.61 9.14 -5.32
CA ARG A 86 -16.92 8.59 -5.71
C ARG A 86 -18.02 8.92 -4.71
N GLU A 87 -17.72 8.86 -3.42
CA GLU A 87 -18.68 9.27 -2.40
C GLU A 87 -19.00 10.75 -2.50
N GLN A 88 -17.98 11.60 -2.63
CA GLN A 88 -18.13 13.04 -2.80
C GLN A 88 -18.97 13.39 -4.04
N ASP A 89 -18.74 12.71 -5.17
CA ASP A 89 -19.54 12.87 -6.38
C ASP A 89 -21.01 12.45 -6.15
N ARG A 90 -21.25 11.37 -5.41
CA ARG A 90 -22.62 10.95 -5.04
C ARG A 90 -23.30 11.94 -4.10
N TYR A 91 -22.56 12.55 -3.18
CA TYR A 91 -23.11 13.60 -2.32
C TYR A 91 -23.44 14.85 -3.14
N ARG A 92 -22.54 15.26 -4.03
CA ARG A 92 -22.74 16.41 -4.92
C ARG A 92 -23.97 16.24 -5.80
N ASP A 93 -24.11 15.11 -6.50
CA ASP A 93 -25.27 14.81 -7.35
C ASP A 93 -26.59 14.84 -6.55
N ARG A 94 -26.57 14.29 -5.33
CA ARG A 94 -27.74 14.31 -4.44
C ARG A 94 -28.16 15.72 -4.04
N ASP A 95 -27.20 16.60 -3.76
CA ASP A 95 -27.47 17.97 -3.34
C ASP A 95 -27.90 18.85 -4.53
N ASP A 96 -27.26 18.70 -5.69
CA ASP A 96 -27.69 19.31 -6.95
C ASP A 96 -29.15 18.91 -7.27
N PHE A 97 -29.50 17.64 -7.07
CA PHE A 97 -30.88 17.17 -7.27
C PHE A 97 -31.90 17.79 -6.30
N LYS A 98 -31.51 18.04 -5.04
CA LYS A 98 -32.38 18.77 -4.09
C LYS A 98 -32.56 20.22 -4.51
N GLU A 99 -31.50 20.88 -4.95
CA GLU A 99 -31.58 22.26 -5.47
C GLU A 99 -32.48 22.34 -6.70
N LEU A 100 -32.33 21.42 -7.66
CA LEU A 100 -33.19 21.35 -8.84
C LEU A 100 -34.67 21.20 -8.45
N ARG A 101 -34.97 20.39 -7.43
CA ARG A 101 -36.34 20.27 -6.90
C ARG A 101 -36.84 21.56 -6.26
N ARG A 102 -36.00 22.27 -5.49
CA ARG A 102 -36.35 23.57 -4.90
C ARG A 102 -36.63 24.62 -5.98
N MET A 103 -35.74 24.75 -6.96
CA MET A 103 -35.91 25.67 -8.10
C MET A 103 -37.20 25.36 -8.88
N ARG A 104 -37.52 24.08 -9.09
CA ARG A 104 -38.75 23.67 -9.76
C ARG A 104 -40.00 23.99 -8.93
N ALA A 105 -39.95 23.81 -7.61
CA ALA A 105 -41.06 24.15 -6.72
C ALA A 105 -41.31 25.67 -6.68
N GLU A 106 -40.25 26.48 -6.59
CA GLU A 106 -40.33 27.94 -6.58
C GLU A 106 -40.84 28.48 -7.92
N ARG A 107 -40.30 27.99 -9.04
CA ARG A 107 -40.80 28.35 -10.39
C ARG A 107 -42.26 27.95 -10.58
N SER A 108 -42.67 26.77 -10.08
CA SER A 108 -44.08 26.35 -10.17
C SER A 108 -45.01 27.22 -9.32
N GLY A 109 -44.57 27.66 -8.14
CA GLY A 109 -45.37 28.55 -7.27
C GLY A 109 -45.60 29.91 -7.94
N ASN A 110 -44.53 30.53 -8.43
CA ASN A 110 -44.62 31.82 -9.11
C ASN A 110 -45.52 31.78 -10.37
N LEU A 111 -45.50 30.68 -11.12
CA LEU A 111 -46.36 30.52 -12.31
C LEU A 111 -47.85 30.47 -11.96
N LEU A 112 -48.21 29.85 -10.82
CA LEU A 112 -49.60 29.78 -10.38
C LEU A 112 -50.09 31.16 -9.94
N ASP A 113 -49.30 31.91 -9.16
CA ASP A 113 -49.66 33.26 -8.72
C ASP A 113 -49.83 34.24 -9.90
N GLU A 114 -49.01 34.15 -10.95
CA GLU A 114 -49.16 34.95 -12.18
C GLU A 114 -50.40 34.58 -13.00
N GLU A 115 -50.85 33.33 -13.00
CA GLU A 115 -52.10 32.91 -13.67
C GLU A 115 -53.33 33.46 -12.94
N TRP A 116 -53.35 33.41 -11.61
CA TRP A 116 -54.48 33.91 -10.81
C TRP A 116 -54.63 35.43 -10.85
N GLN A 117 -53.55 36.19 -11.05
CA GLN A 117 -53.58 37.65 -11.20
C GLN A 117 -54.12 38.14 -12.56
N LYS A 118 -54.26 37.24 -13.55
CA LYS A 118 -54.72 37.59 -14.91
C LYS A 118 -56.25 37.59 -15.08
N TRP A 119 -57.00 37.23 -14.04
CA TRP A 119 -58.46 37.21 -13.99
C TRP A 119 -58.97 38.16 -12.91
#